data_AF-A0A950WAS4-F1
#
_entry.id   AF-A0A950WAS4-F1
#
_cell.length_a   1.000
_cell.length_b   1.000
_cell.length_c   1.000
_cell.angle_alpha   90.00
_cell.angle_beta   90.00
_cell.angle_gamma   90.00
#
_symmetry.space_group_name_H-M   'P 1'
#
loop_
_entity.id
_entity.type
_entity.pdbx_description
1 polymer ?
#
loop_
_entity_poly.entity_id
_entity_poly.type
_entity_poly.pdbx_seq_one_letter_code
_entity_poly.pdbx_strand_id
1 'polypeptide(L)'
;TEIYEPPLPGYGPRGGDIDSKGVFWAALASGHLASFDRSKCKVLNGPTATGKHCPEGWTLYTFPGPQFRGVNDPGSAESSYYVWVDQFNTLGLGKDVPIATGNLNSALLALVDGKFAVLRVPYVNDYFTKGMDGRIDDPNAGWKGRALWTTYATRTMFHLETGKGTFPKVVRFQLRPDPLAD
;
A
#
# COMPACT_ATOMS: atom_id res chain seq x y z
N THR A 1 19.17 -16.82 11.47
CA THR A 1 18.30 -15.69 11.08
C THR A 1 17.62 -16.06 9.78
N GLU A 2 16.31 -15.84 9.67
CA GLU A 2 15.59 -16.00 8.39
C GLU A 2 15.65 -14.68 7.64
N ILE A 3 16.01 -14.73 6.36
CA ILE A 3 16.04 -13.57 5.47
C ILE A 3 15.41 -14.04 4.16
N TYR A 4 14.51 -13.23 3.60
CA TYR A 4 13.83 -13.52 2.34
C TYR A 4 13.93 -12.28 1.45
N GLU A 5 14.61 -12.42 0.33
CA GLU A 5 14.78 -11.35 -0.66
C GLU A 5 13.70 -11.50 -1.74
N PRO A 6 13.01 -10.41 -2.13
CA PRO A 6 12.12 -10.47 -3.28
C PRO A 6 12.93 -10.86 -4.53
N PRO A 7 12.45 -11.81 -5.34
CA PRO A 7 13.12 -12.17 -6.59
C PRO A 7 13.01 -11.02 -7.59
N LEU A 8 13.99 -10.92 -8.49
CA LEU A 8 13.88 -10.03 -9.65
C LEU A 8 12.60 -10.37 -10.44
N PRO A 9 11.89 -9.37 -10.99
CA PRO A 9 12.27 -7.95 -11.08
C PRO A 9 11.95 -7.11 -9.83
N GLY A 10 11.45 -7.72 -8.75
CA GLY A 10 11.20 -7.03 -7.49
C GLY A 10 12.48 -6.63 -6.77
N TYR A 11 12.55 -5.39 -6.27
CA TYR A 11 13.66 -4.93 -5.42
C TYR A 11 13.28 -3.72 -4.56
N GLY A 12 14.09 -3.49 -3.52
CA GLY A 12 13.98 -2.32 -2.65
C GLY A 12 12.68 -2.25 -1.86
N PRO A 13 12.40 -3.25 -0.99
CA PRO A 13 11.25 -3.18 -0.09
C PRO A 13 11.29 -1.90 0.75
N ARG A 14 10.13 -1.26 0.86
CA ARG A 14 9.91 -0.06 1.68
C ARG A 14 9.17 -0.46 2.96
N GLY A 15 8.15 0.30 3.33
CA GLY A 15 7.26 -0.07 4.41
C GLY A 15 6.25 -1.14 3.99
N GLY A 16 5.80 -1.90 4.98
CA GLY A 16 4.88 -3.00 4.79
C GLY A 16 4.18 -3.38 6.09
N ASP A 17 3.23 -4.29 5.96
CA ASP A 17 2.36 -4.77 7.02
C ASP A 17 1.98 -6.24 6.75
N ILE A 18 1.40 -6.92 7.74
CA ILE A 18 1.08 -8.34 7.68
C ILE A 18 -0.44 -8.51 7.71
N ASP A 19 -0.98 -9.40 6.87
CA ASP A 19 -2.40 -9.73 6.90
C ASP A 19 -2.76 -10.69 8.05
N SER A 20 -4.05 -10.95 8.26
CA SER A 20 -4.51 -11.85 9.33
C SER A 20 -4.06 -13.31 9.16
N LYS A 21 -3.48 -13.67 8.01
CA LYS A 21 -2.99 -15.01 7.65
C LYS A 21 -1.47 -15.12 7.76
N GLY A 22 -0.77 -14.04 8.14
CA GLY A 22 0.68 -14.02 8.25
C GLY A 22 1.42 -13.76 6.95
N VAL A 23 0.73 -13.34 5.88
CA VAL A 23 1.37 -12.91 4.62
C VAL A 23 1.86 -11.48 4.79
N PHE A 24 3.15 -11.26 4.54
CA PHE A 24 3.75 -9.94 4.58
C PHE A 24 3.53 -9.21 3.24
N TRP A 25 3.09 -7.96 3.30
CA TRP A 25 2.86 -7.12 2.15
C TRP A 25 3.79 -5.91 2.17
N ALA A 26 4.42 -5.58 1.04
CA ALA A 26 5.35 -4.46 0.97
C ALA A 26 5.30 -3.75 -0.38
N ALA A 27 5.51 -2.44 -0.36
CA ALA A 27 5.77 -1.66 -1.56
C ALA A 27 7.25 -1.82 -1.95
N LEU A 28 7.52 -2.11 -3.22
CA LEU A 28 8.86 -2.27 -3.75
C LEU A 28 9.26 -1.06 -4.61
N ALA A 29 10.52 -0.64 -4.52
CA ALA A 29 11.10 0.41 -5.37
C ALA A 29 11.03 0.08 -6.87
N SER A 30 10.94 -1.21 -7.22
CA SER A 30 10.65 -1.69 -8.58
C SER A 30 9.26 -1.33 -9.15
N GLY A 31 8.41 -0.65 -8.38
CA GLY A 31 7.06 -0.29 -8.82
C GLY A 31 6.04 -1.41 -8.71
N HIS A 32 6.22 -2.30 -7.72
CA HIS A 32 5.31 -3.40 -7.40
C HIS A 32 4.79 -3.31 -5.97
N LEU A 33 3.55 -3.74 -5.77
CA LEU A 33 3.11 -4.30 -4.49
C LEU A 33 3.57 -5.76 -4.46
N ALA A 34 4.20 -6.19 -3.39
CA ALA A 34 4.64 -7.56 -3.20
C ALA A 34 3.93 -8.20 -2.01
N SER A 35 3.53 -9.45 -2.15
CA SER A 35 3.15 -10.32 -1.04
C SER A 35 4.21 -11.39 -0.84
N PHE A 36 4.51 -11.71 0.42
CA PHE A 36 5.40 -12.80 0.82
C PHE A 36 4.70 -13.73 1.81
N ASP A 37 4.52 -14.98 1.40
CA ASP A 37 3.93 -16.05 2.19
C ASP A 37 5.02 -17.04 2.63
N ARG A 38 5.45 -16.92 3.89
CA ARG A 38 6.47 -17.79 4.49
C ARG A 38 6.05 -19.27 4.47
N SER A 39 4.76 -19.59 4.48
CA SER A 39 4.28 -20.98 4.52
C SER A 39 4.65 -21.77 3.25
N LYS A 40 4.97 -21.08 2.17
CA LYS A 40 5.42 -21.67 0.90
C LYS A 40 6.91 -22.05 0.91
N CYS A 41 7.69 -21.60 1.90
CA CYS A 41 9.13 -21.81 1.96
C CYS A 41 9.50 -23.18 2.49
N LYS A 42 10.37 -23.90 1.75
CA LYS A 42 10.89 -25.22 2.16
C LYS A 42 12.08 -25.14 3.10
N VAL A 43 12.96 -24.15 2.88
CA VAL A 43 14.15 -23.90 3.70
C VAL A 43 13.86 -22.66 4.54
N LEU A 44 14.13 -22.75 5.84
CA LEU A 44 13.86 -21.67 6.80
C LEU A 44 15.14 -21.20 7.51
N ASN A 45 16.12 -22.08 7.63
CA ASN A 45 17.38 -21.80 8.32
C ASN A 45 18.50 -22.73 7.81
N GLY A 46 19.73 -22.47 8.26
CA GLY A 46 20.92 -23.24 7.89
C GLY A 46 21.75 -22.59 6.77
N PRO A 47 22.82 -23.26 6.31
CA PRO A 47 23.79 -22.69 5.37
C PRO A 47 23.21 -22.31 4.01
N THR A 48 22.08 -22.90 3.63
CA THR A 48 21.37 -22.64 2.36
C THR A 48 20.29 -21.56 2.47
N ALA A 49 20.01 -21.03 3.67
CA ALA A 49 19.04 -19.96 3.90
C ALA A 49 19.63 -18.57 3.57
N THR A 50 19.95 -18.33 2.29
CA THR A 50 20.77 -17.20 1.82
C THR A 50 19.99 -15.91 1.50
N GLY A 51 18.72 -15.77 1.88
CA GLY A 51 17.85 -14.71 1.35
C GLY A 51 17.05 -15.14 0.13
N LYS A 52 17.70 -15.74 -0.86
CA LYS A 52 17.10 -16.05 -2.18
C LYS A 52 16.46 -17.44 -2.29
N HIS A 53 16.38 -18.16 -1.19
CA HIS A 53 16.05 -19.58 -1.15
C HIS A 53 14.54 -19.89 -1.16
N CYS A 54 13.68 -18.86 -1.14
CA CYS A 54 12.22 -19.01 -1.21
C CYS A 54 11.59 -18.02 -2.21
N PRO A 55 11.91 -18.10 -3.52
CA PRO A 55 11.23 -17.29 -4.53
C PRO A 55 9.73 -17.62 -4.64
N GLU A 56 9.32 -18.86 -4.35
CA GLU A 56 7.93 -19.32 -4.40
C GLU A 56 7.01 -18.66 -3.36
N GLY A 57 7.58 -18.08 -2.30
CA GLY A 57 6.85 -17.31 -1.30
C GLY A 57 6.38 -15.95 -1.82
N TRP A 58 7.04 -15.42 -2.85
CA TRP A 58 6.78 -14.07 -3.35
C TRP A 58 5.75 -14.04 -4.47
N THR A 59 4.94 -12.98 -4.50
CA THR A 59 4.09 -12.63 -5.65
C THR A 59 4.15 -11.12 -5.84
N LEU A 60 4.29 -10.69 -7.10
CA LEU A 60 4.46 -9.28 -7.47
C LEU A 60 3.26 -8.78 -8.27
N TYR A 61 2.73 -7.64 -7.89
CA TYR A 61 1.63 -6.93 -8.55
C TYR A 61 2.14 -5.57 -9.01
N THR A 62 2.21 -5.36 -10.32
CA THR A 62 2.68 -4.08 -10.89
C THR A 62 1.71 -2.96 -10.52
N PHE A 63 2.21 -1.91 -9.86
CA PHE A 63 1.39 -0.75 -9.54
C PHE A 63 0.86 -0.08 -10.81
N PRO A 64 -0.35 0.52 -10.77
CA PRO A 64 -0.88 1.25 -11.91
C PRO A 64 -0.06 2.52 -12.15
N GLY A 65 0.30 2.77 -13.39
CA GLY A 65 1.05 3.97 -13.78
C GLY A 65 1.99 3.72 -14.94
N PRO A 66 2.64 4.78 -15.44
CA PRO A 66 3.63 4.67 -16.50
C PRO A 66 4.93 4.04 -15.99
N GLN A 67 5.79 3.64 -16.93
CA GLN A 67 7.18 3.26 -16.69
C GLN A 67 8.11 4.21 -17.45
N PHE A 68 9.38 4.31 -17.02
CA PHE A 68 10.39 5.05 -17.74
C PHE A 68 10.63 4.48 -19.15
N ARG A 69 10.87 5.37 -20.11
CA ARG A 69 11.17 5.00 -21.49
C ARG A 69 12.43 4.11 -21.54
N GLY A 70 12.35 2.97 -22.22
CA GLY A 70 13.46 2.06 -22.44
C GLY A 70 13.69 1.02 -21.32
N VAL A 71 12.89 1.04 -20.25
CA VAL A 71 12.87 -0.02 -19.24
C VAL A 71 11.93 -1.12 -19.71
N ASN A 72 12.45 -2.33 -19.87
CA ASN A 72 11.69 -3.51 -20.33
C ASN A 72 11.25 -4.43 -19.18
N ASP A 73 11.84 -4.28 -17.99
CA ASP A 73 11.39 -5.01 -16.80
C ASP A 73 9.96 -4.59 -16.43
N PRO A 74 9.08 -5.53 -16.04
CA PRO A 74 7.74 -5.17 -15.60
C PRO A 74 7.85 -4.36 -14.30
N GLY A 75 6.94 -3.41 -14.12
CA GLY A 75 6.97 -2.44 -13.02
C GLY A 75 6.34 -1.12 -13.44
N SER A 76 6.39 -0.14 -12.54
CA SER A 76 5.98 1.23 -12.84
C SER A 76 6.94 2.23 -12.18
N ALA A 77 6.84 3.49 -12.57
CA ALA A 77 7.53 4.60 -11.93
C ALA A 77 6.81 5.07 -10.65
N GLU A 78 5.85 4.32 -10.11
CA GLU A 78 5.18 4.65 -8.85
C GLU A 78 6.16 4.66 -7.67
N SER A 79 5.99 5.62 -6.75
CA SER A 79 6.79 5.79 -5.55
C SER A 79 5.94 5.57 -4.29
N SER A 80 5.59 4.30 -4.06
CA SER A 80 4.86 3.92 -2.85
C SER A 80 5.78 3.81 -1.64
N TYR A 81 5.33 4.33 -0.48
CA TYR A 81 6.14 4.40 0.74
C TYR A 81 5.85 3.27 1.73
N TYR A 82 4.57 3.00 2.00
CA TYR A 82 4.09 2.04 2.98
C TYR A 82 2.94 1.22 2.39
N VAL A 83 2.72 0.03 2.95
CA VAL A 83 1.53 -0.78 2.72
C VAL A 83 0.92 -1.07 4.08
N TRP A 84 -0.37 -0.78 4.21
CA TRP A 84 -1.18 -1.15 5.37
C TRP A 84 -2.21 -2.18 4.94
N VAL A 85 -2.50 -3.17 5.77
CA VAL A 85 -3.50 -4.20 5.44
C VAL A 85 -4.79 -3.95 6.23
N ASP A 86 -5.91 -3.81 5.51
CA ASP A 86 -7.23 -3.69 6.13
C ASP A 86 -7.76 -5.04 6.60
N GLN A 87 -7.19 -5.56 7.69
CA GLN A 87 -7.57 -6.87 8.26
C GLN A 87 -9.07 -6.93 8.64
N PHE A 88 -9.67 -5.80 8.97
CA PHE A 88 -11.01 -5.73 9.57
C PHE A 88 -12.11 -5.24 8.61
N ASN A 89 -11.80 -5.03 7.33
CA ASN A 89 -12.75 -4.43 6.38
C ASN A 89 -13.26 -3.06 6.84
N THR A 90 -12.35 -2.25 7.35
CA THR A 90 -12.59 -0.90 7.85
C THR A 90 -13.02 0.05 6.74
N LEU A 91 -12.46 -0.07 5.54
CA LEU A 91 -12.87 0.77 4.41
C LEU A 91 -14.15 0.26 3.74
N GLY A 92 -14.41 -1.05 3.78
CA GLY A 92 -15.54 -1.67 3.06
C GLY A 92 -15.17 -2.38 1.75
N LEU A 93 -13.87 -2.51 1.43
CA LEU A 93 -13.39 -3.21 0.23
C LEU A 93 -13.14 -4.71 0.41
N GLY A 94 -13.26 -5.24 1.64
CA GLY A 94 -12.95 -6.62 2.00
C GLY A 94 -12.02 -6.70 3.21
N LYS A 95 -11.95 -7.89 3.82
CA LYS A 95 -10.93 -8.18 4.86
C LYS A 95 -9.60 -8.53 4.19
N ASP A 96 -8.51 -8.21 4.88
CA ASP A 96 -7.13 -8.44 4.44
C ASP A 96 -6.80 -7.77 3.09
N VAL A 97 -7.39 -6.62 2.80
CA VAL A 97 -7.08 -5.85 1.58
C VAL A 97 -5.81 -5.04 1.83
N PRO A 98 -4.69 -5.30 1.12
CA PRO A 98 -3.49 -4.50 1.22
C PRO A 98 -3.69 -3.18 0.45
N ILE A 99 -3.32 -2.07 1.08
CA ILE A 99 -3.46 -0.73 0.54
C ILE A 99 -2.11 -0.04 0.57
N ALA A 100 -1.56 0.25 -0.62
CA ALA A 100 -0.31 0.98 -0.75
C ALA A 100 -0.54 2.50 -0.79
N THR A 101 0.39 3.24 -0.18
CA THR A 101 0.42 4.71 -0.21
C THR A 101 1.04 5.20 -1.52
N GLY A 102 0.23 5.36 -2.58
CA GLY A 102 0.68 5.74 -3.93
C GLY A 102 0.94 7.23 -4.08
N ASN A 103 2.15 7.68 -3.72
CA ASN A 103 2.49 9.11 -3.70
C ASN A 103 2.46 9.75 -5.08
N LEU A 104 3.01 9.09 -6.11
CA LEU A 104 3.02 9.65 -7.46
C LEU A 104 1.67 9.53 -8.16
N ASN A 105 0.83 8.59 -7.72
CA ASN A 105 -0.58 8.52 -8.10
C ASN A 105 -1.48 9.52 -7.35
N SER A 106 -0.96 10.19 -6.30
CA SER A 106 -1.76 10.96 -5.34
C SER A 106 -3.00 10.18 -4.89
N ALA A 107 -2.80 8.91 -4.51
CA ALA A 107 -3.89 8.00 -4.20
C ALA A 107 -3.53 6.97 -3.11
N LEU A 108 -4.57 6.33 -2.58
CA LEU A 108 -4.43 5.01 -1.98
C LEU A 108 -4.66 3.94 -3.06
N LEU A 109 -3.82 2.91 -3.09
CA LEU A 109 -3.86 1.83 -4.08
C LEU A 109 -4.24 0.52 -3.39
N ALA A 110 -5.54 0.23 -3.33
CA ALA A 110 -6.05 -0.99 -2.71
C ALA A 110 -6.05 -2.15 -3.72
N LEU A 111 -5.45 -3.29 -3.37
CA LEU A 111 -5.49 -4.49 -4.22
C LEU A 111 -6.69 -5.36 -3.83
N VAL A 112 -7.73 -5.33 -4.64
CA VAL A 112 -8.97 -6.11 -4.45
C VAL A 112 -9.06 -7.14 -5.56
N ASP A 113 -9.14 -8.43 -5.19
CA ASP A 113 -9.22 -9.55 -6.14
C ASP A 113 -8.14 -9.50 -7.24
N GLY A 114 -6.91 -9.13 -6.86
CA GLY A 114 -5.77 -9.01 -7.77
C GLY A 114 -5.79 -7.78 -8.69
N LYS A 115 -6.72 -6.84 -8.51
CA LYS A 115 -6.82 -5.59 -9.27
C LYS A 115 -6.74 -4.36 -8.37
N PHE A 116 -6.12 -3.30 -8.86
CA PHE A 116 -6.01 -2.07 -8.09
C PHE A 116 -7.28 -1.21 -8.19
N ALA A 117 -7.89 -0.92 -7.04
CA ALA A 117 -8.81 0.18 -6.86
C ALA A 117 -8.01 1.43 -6.45
N VAL A 118 -8.04 2.46 -7.29
CA VAL A 118 -7.26 3.70 -7.12
C VAL A 118 -8.15 4.77 -6.49
N LEU A 119 -7.92 5.07 -5.21
CA LEU A 119 -8.65 6.08 -4.44
C LEU A 119 -7.89 7.40 -4.49
N ARG A 120 -8.05 8.13 -5.59
CA ARG A 120 -7.31 9.37 -5.85
C ARG A 120 -7.85 10.53 -5.01
N VAL A 121 -6.93 11.30 -4.42
CA VAL A 121 -7.22 12.57 -3.74
C VAL A 121 -6.93 13.69 -4.73
N PRO A 122 -7.94 14.38 -5.26
CA PRO A 122 -7.75 15.41 -6.28
C PRO A 122 -7.18 16.72 -5.73
N TYR A 123 -7.28 16.94 -4.41
CA TYR A 123 -6.83 18.16 -3.76
C TYR A 123 -6.46 17.92 -2.27
N VAL A 124 -5.39 18.49 -1.73
CA VAL A 124 -4.40 19.38 -2.37
C VAL A 124 -3.46 18.59 -3.29
N ASN A 125 -3.02 19.18 -4.40
CA ASN A 125 -2.04 18.57 -5.32
C ASN A 125 -0.85 17.97 -4.54
N ASP A 126 -0.33 16.83 -5.01
CA ASP A 126 0.74 16.05 -4.36
C ASP A 126 0.29 15.40 -3.04
N TYR A 127 -0.77 14.58 -3.05
CA TYR A 127 -1.17 13.78 -1.89
C TYR A 127 -0.08 12.75 -1.57
N PHE A 128 0.82 13.15 -0.67
CA PHE A 128 2.02 12.41 -0.30
C PHE A 128 1.83 11.78 1.08
N THR A 129 1.41 10.51 1.11
CA THR A 129 1.08 9.79 2.33
C THR A 129 2.14 8.76 2.70
N LYS A 130 2.41 8.63 4.00
CA LYS A 130 3.44 7.73 4.53
C LYS A 130 2.95 6.75 5.57
N GLY A 131 1.70 6.92 5.99
CA GLY A 131 1.11 6.16 7.07
C GLY A 131 -0.39 6.32 7.01
N MET A 132 -1.08 5.25 7.36
CA MET A 132 -2.52 5.16 7.35
C MET A 132 -2.97 4.12 8.35
N ASP A 133 -4.18 4.31 8.88
CA ASP A 133 -4.85 3.36 9.75
C ASP A 133 -6.36 3.42 9.57
N GLY A 134 -7.03 2.32 9.90
CA GLY A 134 -8.48 2.22 9.93
C GLY A 134 -9.04 2.42 11.33
N ARG A 135 -10.21 3.06 11.43
CA ARG A 135 -11.00 3.09 12.65
C ARG A 135 -12.46 2.74 12.37
N ILE A 136 -13.02 1.86 13.20
CA ILE A 136 -14.45 1.54 13.24
C ILE A 136 -15.01 2.15 14.54
N ASP A 137 -15.73 3.25 14.39
CA ASP A 137 -16.41 3.98 15.47
C ASP A 137 -17.67 3.27 15.96
N ASP A 138 -18.48 2.80 15.02
CA ASP A 138 -19.70 2.05 15.29
C ASP A 138 -19.87 0.99 14.19
N PRO A 139 -19.74 -0.31 14.52
CA PRO A 139 -19.92 -1.38 13.55
C PRO A 139 -21.34 -1.43 12.96
N ASN A 140 -22.34 -0.88 13.65
CA ASN A 140 -23.74 -0.88 13.25
C ASN A 140 -24.14 0.35 12.40
N ALA A 141 -23.31 1.39 12.35
CA ALA A 141 -23.58 2.61 11.57
C ALA A 141 -23.17 2.50 10.08
N GLY A 142 -22.95 1.28 9.57
CA GLY A 142 -22.61 1.03 8.17
C GLY A 142 -21.32 1.73 7.75
N TRP A 143 -21.34 2.41 6.60
CA TRP A 143 -20.18 3.13 6.04
C TRP A 143 -19.83 4.41 6.82
N LYS A 144 -20.78 4.98 7.56
CA LYS A 144 -20.57 6.21 8.35
C LYS A 144 -19.74 5.98 9.61
N GLY A 145 -19.92 4.82 10.23
CA GLY A 145 -19.23 4.42 11.46
C GLY A 145 -17.82 3.89 11.23
N ARG A 146 -17.27 4.02 10.01
CA ARG A 146 -15.93 3.53 9.67
C ARG A 146 -15.22 4.52 8.75
N ALA A 147 -13.90 4.59 8.88
CA ALA A 147 -13.08 5.44 8.03
C ALA A 147 -11.61 4.97 8.05
N LEU A 148 -10.91 5.23 6.95
CA LEU A 148 -9.45 5.27 6.97
C LEU A 148 -8.98 6.69 7.24
N TRP A 149 -7.87 6.80 7.94
CA TRP A 149 -7.20 8.05 8.23
C TRP A 149 -5.77 7.94 7.76
N THR A 150 -5.34 8.90 6.97
CA THR A 150 -3.99 8.89 6.40
C THR A 150 -3.28 10.18 6.76
N THR A 151 -1.97 10.07 6.88
CA THR A 151 -1.12 11.25 6.97
C THR A 151 -1.01 11.90 5.60
N TYR A 152 -1.05 13.23 5.57
CA TYR A 152 -0.47 14.01 4.49
C TYR A 152 0.90 14.53 4.96
N ALA A 153 1.96 13.84 4.54
CA ALA A 153 3.29 13.90 5.12
C ALA A 153 4.39 14.24 4.10
N THR A 154 4.11 15.17 3.18
CA THR A 154 5.19 15.77 2.36
C THR A 154 6.17 16.52 3.27
N ARG A 155 7.47 16.42 2.95
CA ARG A 155 8.52 17.09 3.73
C ARG A 155 8.58 18.59 3.47
N THR A 156 7.93 19.04 2.39
CA THR A 156 7.96 20.43 1.92
C THR A 156 6.56 21.02 1.93
N MET A 157 5.88 21.00 3.08
CA MET A 157 4.51 21.55 3.23
C MET A 157 4.41 23.02 2.77
N PHE A 158 5.52 23.77 2.86
CA PHE A 158 5.60 25.16 2.41
C PHE A 158 5.59 25.34 0.88
N HIS A 159 5.74 24.26 0.09
CA HIS A 159 5.55 24.26 -1.36
C HIS A 159 4.10 24.04 -1.78
N LEU A 160 3.19 23.78 -0.83
CA LEU A 160 1.77 23.66 -1.15
C LEU A 160 1.18 25.04 -1.46
N GLU A 161 0.02 25.05 -2.12
CA GLU A 161 -0.72 26.26 -2.48
C GLU A 161 -1.01 27.19 -1.28
N THR A 162 -1.07 26.62 -0.06
CA THR A 162 -1.27 27.37 1.19
C THR A 162 0.00 28.04 1.74
N GLY A 163 1.18 27.78 1.16
CA GLY A 163 2.43 28.49 1.42
C GLY A 163 3.09 28.25 2.78
N LYS A 164 3.99 29.16 3.18
CA LYS A 164 4.74 29.11 4.44
C LYS A 164 3.78 29.09 5.64
N GLY A 165 4.04 28.21 6.60
CA GLY A 165 3.19 28.01 7.78
C GLY A 165 2.15 26.90 7.62
N THR A 166 2.09 26.24 6.45
CA THR A 166 1.25 25.06 6.26
C THR A 166 1.71 23.90 7.15
N PHE A 167 0.79 23.40 7.98
CA PHE A 167 1.01 22.23 8.82
C PHE A 167 0.59 20.92 8.13
N PRO A 168 1.16 19.77 8.53
CA PRO A 168 0.69 18.45 8.12
C PRO A 168 -0.82 18.29 8.35
N LYS A 169 -1.46 17.50 7.49
CA LYS A 169 -2.91 17.25 7.53
C LYS A 169 -3.16 15.75 7.74
N VAL A 170 -4.38 15.44 8.18
CA VAL A 170 -4.90 14.08 8.15
C VAL A 170 -6.03 14.04 7.14
N VAL A 171 -6.02 13.05 6.25
CA VAL A 171 -7.08 12.85 5.25
C VAL A 171 -7.96 11.68 5.69
N ARG A 172 -9.27 11.93 5.75
CA ARG A 172 -10.28 10.91 6.07
C ARG A 172 -10.85 10.34 4.78
N PHE A 173 -10.82 9.03 4.64
CA PHE A 173 -11.51 8.31 3.57
C PHE A 173 -12.72 7.57 4.14
N GLN A 174 -13.86 7.74 3.49
CA GLN A 174 -15.04 6.91 3.69
C GLN A 174 -15.53 6.44 2.33
N LEU A 175 -15.89 5.16 2.25
CA LEU A 175 -16.43 4.57 1.04
C LEU A 175 -17.92 4.33 1.24
N ARG A 176 -18.75 5.04 0.47
CA ARG A 176 -20.18 4.80 0.43
C ARG A 176 -20.47 3.51 -0.36
N PRO A 177 -21.51 2.75 0.02
CA PRO A 177 -21.93 1.57 -0.76
C PRO A 177 -22.46 1.97 -2.14
N ASP A 178 -23.04 3.17 -2.26
CA ASP A 178 -23.54 3.73 -3.51
C ASP A 178 -23.55 5.28 -3.47
N PRO A 179 -23.72 5.96 -4.61
CA PRO A 179 -23.68 7.43 -4.67
C PRO A 179 -24.79 8.14 -3.89
N LEU A 180 -25.93 7.47 -3.64
CA LEU A 180 -27.11 8.01 -2.96
C LEU A 180 -27.19 7.57 -1.48
N ALA A 181 -26.18 6.85 -0.99
CA ALA A 181 -26.15 6.41 0.39
C ALA A 181 -26.12 7.62 1.34
N ASP A 182 -27.15 7.70 2.18
CA ASP A 182 -27.31 8.78 3.16
C ASP A 182 -26.53 8.55 4.43
#